data_AF-A0A1W9XES8-F1
#
_entry.id   AF-A0A1W9XES8-F1
#
_cell.length_a   1.000
_cell.length_b   1.000
_cell.length_c   1.000
_cell.angle_alpha   90.00
_cell.angle_beta   90.00
_cell.angle_gamma   90.00
#
_symmetry.space_group_name_H-M   'P 1'
#
loop_
_entity.id
_entity.type
_entity.pdbx_description
1 polymer ?
#
loop_
_entity_poly.entity_id
_entity_poly.type
_entity_poly.pdbx_seq_one_letter_code
_entity_poly.pdbx_strand_id
1 'polypeptide(L)'
;MKWKQWSEFANNESNWRNRQEKGLLKAEYLEDYVLRLWFEEDLDISIYELDFYPLIAEEYPGEVLLPLRDKKRFQKVRGDYTLIWLNQETGDYDEKAVDIAPECIRYFCENYGKKIKGPQKNAA
;
A
#
# COMPACT_ATOMS: atom_id res chain seq x y z
N MET A 1 -9.20 -7.88 -6.79
CA MET A 1 -8.11 -7.18 -7.52
C MET A 1 -7.48 -8.17 -8.48
N LYS A 2 -6.88 -7.76 -9.62
CA LYS A 2 -6.22 -8.68 -10.56
C LYS A 2 -4.72 -8.40 -10.65
N TRP A 3 -3.88 -9.31 -10.16
CA TRP A 3 -2.41 -9.23 -10.08
C TRP A 3 -1.74 -8.99 -11.42
N LYS A 4 -2.28 -9.55 -12.50
CA LYS A 4 -1.72 -9.33 -13.83
C LYS A 4 -1.75 -7.85 -14.22
N GLN A 5 -2.85 -7.15 -13.95
CA GLN A 5 -2.97 -5.71 -14.17
C GLN A 5 -2.06 -4.91 -13.23
N TRP A 6 -1.89 -5.41 -12.01
CA TRP A 6 -0.98 -4.86 -11.01
C TRP A 6 0.47 -4.88 -11.50
N SER A 7 0.93 -6.04 -11.96
CA SER A 7 2.29 -6.24 -12.46
C SER A 7 2.56 -5.46 -13.75
N GLU A 8 1.60 -5.42 -14.68
CA GLU A 8 1.71 -4.63 -15.92
C GLU A 8 1.79 -3.12 -15.63
N PHE A 9 1.02 -2.62 -14.66
CA PHE A 9 1.05 -1.21 -14.27
C PHE A 9 2.35 -0.85 -13.52
N ALA A 10 2.79 -1.69 -12.58
CA ALA A 10 4.02 -1.55 -11.81
C ALA A 10 5.27 -1.50 -12.69
N ASN A 11 5.35 -2.39 -13.69
CA ASN A 11 6.54 -2.52 -14.54
C ASN A 11 6.62 -1.48 -15.68
N ASN A 12 5.63 -0.60 -15.84
CA ASN A 12 5.66 0.45 -16.84
C ASN A 12 6.22 1.76 -16.26
N GLU A 13 7.52 2.01 -16.50
CA GLU A 13 8.24 3.20 -16.04
C GLU A 13 7.54 4.53 -16.38
N SER A 14 6.78 4.58 -17.49
CA SER A 14 6.08 5.80 -17.90
C SER A 14 4.98 6.21 -16.93
N ASN A 15 4.41 5.26 -16.18
CA ASN A 15 3.39 5.54 -15.16
C ASN A 15 3.96 6.28 -13.94
N TRP A 16 5.27 6.17 -13.72
CA TRP A 16 5.97 6.72 -12.57
C TRP A 16 6.74 7.99 -12.92
N ARG A 17 6.98 8.23 -14.22
CA ARG A 17 7.73 9.40 -14.70
C ARG A 17 6.98 10.69 -14.32
N ASN A 18 7.62 11.52 -13.50
CA ASN A 18 7.10 12.80 -12.98
C ASN A 18 5.88 12.68 -12.02
N ARG A 19 5.55 11.48 -11.52
CA ARG A 19 4.67 11.35 -10.35
C ARG A 19 5.53 11.48 -9.10
N GLN A 20 5.27 12.50 -8.31
CA GLN A 20 5.84 12.63 -6.98
C GLN A 20 4.69 12.44 -6.00
N GLU A 21 4.63 11.29 -5.33
CA GLU A 21 3.78 11.19 -4.15
C GLU A 21 4.54 11.68 -2.92
N LYS A 22 3.83 12.41 -2.06
CA LYS A 22 4.41 12.94 -0.82
C LYS A 22 4.73 11.84 0.18
N GLY A 23 3.98 10.74 0.10
CA GLY A 23 4.26 9.51 0.81
C GLY A 23 3.07 9.02 1.62
N LEU A 24 3.25 7.83 2.19
CA LEU A 24 2.35 7.24 3.16
C LEU A 24 2.72 7.71 4.56
N LEU A 25 1.79 8.38 5.25
CA LEU A 25 2.00 8.89 6.62
C LEU A 25 1.78 7.83 7.68
N LYS A 26 0.82 6.94 7.44
CA LYS A 26 0.42 5.90 8.39
C LYS A 26 -0.25 4.75 7.65
N ALA A 27 -0.09 3.55 8.19
CA ALA A 27 -0.93 2.40 7.91
C ALA A 27 -1.49 1.82 9.21
N GLU A 28 -2.70 1.28 9.16
CA GLU A 28 -3.36 0.64 10.29
C GLU A 28 -4.06 -0.62 9.81
N TYR A 29 -3.80 -1.72 10.50
CA TYR A 29 -4.55 -2.94 10.31
C TYR A 29 -5.96 -2.78 10.91
N LEU A 30 -6.99 -3.09 10.13
CA LEU A 30 -8.38 -3.10 10.61
C LEU A 30 -8.83 -4.52 10.94
N GLU A 31 -8.89 -5.38 9.91
CA GLU A 31 -9.34 -6.76 10.00
C GLU A 31 -8.85 -7.56 8.79
N ASP A 32 -8.71 -8.88 8.93
CA ASP A 32 -8.24 -9.81 7.89
C ASP A 32 -7.03 -9.33 7.06
N TYR A 33 -7.27 -8.80 5.86
CA TYR A 33 -6.22 -8.21 5.00
C TYR A 33 -6.56 -6.77 4.61
N VAL A 34 -7.40 -6.12 5.41
CA VAL A 34 -7.85 -4.75 5.21
C VAL A 34 -6.96 -3.80 5.99
N LEU A 35 -6.38 -2.84 5.26
CA LEU A 35 -5.62 -1.75 5.85
C LEU A 35 -6.32 -0.41 5.64
N ARG A 36 -6.26 0.43 6.66
CA ARG A 36 -6.49 1.87 6.51
C ARG A 36 -5.15 2.57 6.26
N LEU A 37 -5.15 3.45 5.27
CA LEU A 37 -3.95 4.08 4.73
C LEU A 37 -4.16 5.59 4.69
N TRP A 38 -3.19 6.33 5.24
CA TRP A 38 -3.18 7.79 5.27
C TRP A 38 -2.08 8.31 4.36
N PHE A 39 -2.46 9.14 3.41
CA PHE A 39 -1.53 9.78 2.50
C PHE A 39 -1.42 11.26 2.84
N GLU A 40 -0.21 11.79 2.70
CA GLU A 40 0.04 13.22 2.79
C GLU A 40 -0.51 13.93 1.54
N GLU A 41 -1.18 15.05 1.75
CA GLU A 41 -1.60 15.99 0.71
C GLU A 41 -0.98 17.36 0.98
N ASP A 42 -1.11 18.31 0.04
CA ASP A 42 -0.51 19.64 0.20
C ASP A 42 -0.88 20.38 1.49
N LEU A 43 -2.13 20.29 1.90
CA LEU A 43 -2.66 21.00 3.08
C LEU A 43 -3.60 20.10 3.91
N ASP A 44 -3.63 18.80 3.63
CA ASP A 44 -4.58 17.87 4.25
C ASP A 44 -4.02 16.42 4.22
N ILE A 45 -4.89 15.47 4.55
CA ILE A 45 -4.67 14.04 4.39
C ILE A 45 -5.81 13.42 3.61
N SER A 46 -5.51 12.40 2.83
CA SER A 46 -6.52 11.49 2.31
C SER A 46 -6.41 10.12 2.97
N ILE A 47 -7.56 9.47 3.12
CA ILE A 47 -7.69 8.22 3.86
C ILE A 47 -8.45 7.22 3.00
N TYR A 48 -7.87 6.04 2.86
CA TYR A 48 -8.45 4.92 2.12
C TYR A 48 -8.45 3.66 2.97
N GLU A 49 -9.45 2.81 2.75
CA GLU A 49 -9.46 1.41 3.19
C GLU A 49 -9.23 0.54 1.96
N LEU A 50 -8.24 -0.34 2.01
CA LEU A 50 -7.93 -1.26 0.91
C LEU A 50 -7.89 -2.70 1.42
N ASP A 51 -8.60 -3.58 0.74
CA ASP A 51 -8.59 -5.02 0.98
C ASP A 51 -7.51 -5.70 0.11
N PHE A 52 -6.51 -6.26 0.78
CA PHE A 52 -5.41 -6.99 0.16
C PHE A 52 -5.71 -8.49 0.01
N TYR A 53 -6.84 -9.01 0.49
CA TYR A 53 -7.15 -10.44 0.42
C TYR A 53 -7.09 -10.99 -1.02
N PRO A 54 -7.71 -10.34 -2.03
CA PRO A 54 -7.65 -10.86 -3.40
C PRO A 54 -6.22 -10.95 -3.95
N LEU A 55 -5.37 -10.02 -3.53
CA LEU A 55 -3.96 -9.97 -3.92
C LEU A 55 -3.18 -11.11 -3.27
N ILE A 56 -3.27 -11.20 -1.94
CA ILE A 56 -2.38 -12.03 -1.12
C ILE A 56 -2.84 -13.49 -1.08
N ALA A 57 -4.15 -13.73 -1.00
CA ALA A 57 -4.72 -15.04 -0.71
C ALA A 57 -5.30 -15.74 -1.95
N GLU A 58 -5.96 -15.00 -2.86
CA GLU A 58 -6.64 -15.60 -4.02
C GLU A 58 -5.70 -15.80 -5.22
N GLU A 59 -4.72 -14.92 -5.39
CA GLU A 59 -3.76 -14.97 -6.50
C GLU A 59 -2.33 -15.25 -6.00
N TYR A 60 -1.40 -15.40 -6.95
CA TYR A 60 0.04 -15.46 -6.64
C TYR A 60 0.61 -14.03 -6.65
N PRO A 61 0.92 -13.43 -5.48
CA PRO A 61 1.32 -12.02 -5.41
C PRO A 61 2.82 -11.80 -5.66
N GLY A 62 3.49 -12.75 -6.33
CA GLY A 62 4.95 -12.76 -6.45
C GLY A 62 5.66 -13.13 -5.14
N GLU A 63 6.94 -13.50 -5.26
CA GLU A 63 7.74 -14.00 -4.12
C GLU A 63 7.85 -12.98 -2.97
N VAL A 64 7.93 -11.69 -3.32
CA VAL A 64 8.10 -10.59 -2.36
C VAL A 64 6.92 -10.48 -1.40
N LEU A 65 5.69 -10.72 -1.87
CA LEU A 65 4.48 -10.56 -1.06
C LEU A 65 3.99 -11.87 -0.43
N LEU A 66 4.51 -13.03 -0.85
CA LEU A 66 4.15 -14.34 -0.29
C LEU A 66 4.22 -14.38 1.25
N PRO A 67 5.24 -13.80 1.93
CA PRO A 67 5.31 -13.85 3.38
C PRO A 67 4.12 -13.16 4.07
N LEU A 68 3.44 -12.23 3.39
CA LEU A 68 2.29 -11.52 3.93
C LEU A 68 1.04 -12.41 4.06
N ARG A 69 1.05 -13.64 3.52
CA ARG A 69 -0.01 -14.63 3.81
C ARG A 69 -0.09 -14.99 5.29
N ASP A 70 1.00 -14.89 6.04
CA ASP A 70 0.95 -14.95 7.50
C ASP A 70 0.21 -13.73 8.06
N LYS A 71 -1.00 -13.93 8.57
CA LYS A 71 -1.83 -12.87 9.17
C LYS A 71 -1.09 -12.13 10.31
N LYS A 72 -0.27 -12.83 11.11
CA LYS A 72 0.49 -12.18 12.19
C LYS A 72 1.58 -11.27 11.64
N ARG A 73 2.15 -11.62 10.49
CA ARG A 73 3.05 -10.73 9.75
C ARG A 73 2.30 -9.51 9.24
N PHE A 74 1.18 -9.75 8.55
CA PHE A 74 0.39 -8.69 7.92
C PHE A 74 -0.05 -7.61 8.92
N GLN A 75 -0.44 -8.01 10.13
CA GLN A 75 -0.85 -7.10 11.21
C GLN A 75 0.24 -6.12 11.67
N LYS A 76 1.52 -6.44 11.43
CA LYS A 76 2.66 -5.61 11.85
C LYS A 76 3.00 -4.50 10.84
N VAL A 77 2.09 -4.18 9.93
CA VAL A 77 2.28 -3.15 8.92
C VAL A 77 2.64 -1.80 9.55
N ARG A 78 3.47 -1.03 8.86
CA ARG A 78 3.83 0.35 9.19
C ARG A 78 3.70 1.20 7.94
N GLY A 79 3.28 2.45 8.11
CA GLY A 79 3.42 3.48 7.09
C GLY A 79 4.51 4.44 7.53
N ASP A 80 5.56 4.55 6.73
CA ASP A 80 6.66 5.49 6.94
C ASP A 80 7.26 5.84 5.58
N TYR A 81 6.65 6.80 4.90
CA TYR A 81 6.85 7.16 3.49
C TYR A 81 6.44 6.07 2.49
N THR A 82 6.76 4.80 2.77
CA THR A 82 6.30 3.60 2.08
C THR A 82 5.40 2.75 2.99
N LEU A 83 4.74 1.73 2.43
CA LEU A 83 4.02 0.72 3.19
C LEU A 83 4.95 -0.45 3.51
N ILE A 84 5.23 -0.70 4.79
CA ILE A 84 6.35 -1.56 5.21
C ILE A 84 5.88 -2.68 6.14
N TRP A 85 6.44 -3.87 5.94
CA TRP A 85 6.51 -4.95 6.91
C TRP A 85 7.96 -5.33 7.15
N LEU A 86 8.49 -4.96 8.31
CA LEU A 86 9.86 -5.23 8.71
C LEU A 86 10.13 -6.74 8.82
N ASN A 87 11.40 -7.11 8.81
CA ASN A 87 11.80 -8.50 9.01
C ASN A 87 11.24 -9.03 10.34
N GLN A 88 10.56 -10.17 10.30
CA GLN A 88 9.92 -10.75 11.49
C GLN A 88 10.92 -11.26 12.54
N GLU A 89 12.14 -11.61 12.11
CA GLU A 89 13.17 -12.18 12.96
C GLU A 89 13.94 -11.10 13.72
N THR A 90 14.34 -10.03 13.02
CA THR A 90 15.20 -8.96 13.56
C THR A 90 14.41 -7.72 13.96
N GLY A 91 13.28 -7.46 13.31
CA GLY A 91 12.56 -6.19 13.42
C GLY A 91 13.18 -5.06 12.61
N ASP A 92 14.18 -5.35 11.78
CA ASP A 92 14.91 -4.37 10.99
C ASP A 92 14.36 -4.25 9.56
N TYR A 93 14.76 -3.16 8.89
CA TYR A 93 14.56 -2.97 7.46
C TYR A 93 15.75 -3.56 6.71
N ASP A 94 15.59 -4.77 6.21
CA ASP A 94 16.62 -5.53 5.46
C ASP A 94 16.00 -6.23 4.25
N GLU A 95 16.77 -7.10 3.59
CA GLU A 95 16.35 -7.88 2.40
C GLU A 95 15.11 -8.77 2.62
N LYS A 96 14.75 -9.09 3.87
CA LYS A 96 13.54 -9.83 4.21
C LYS A 96 12.36 -8.92 4.53
N ALA A 97 12.56 -7.61 4.63
CA ALA A 97 11.46 -6.65 4.74
C ALA A 97 10.64 -6.64 3.43
N VAL A 98 9.37 -6.34 3.56
CA VAL A 98 8.48 -6.16 2.42
C VAL A 98 8.04 -4.71 2.42
N ASP A 99 8.32 -3.99 1.35
CA ASP A 99 7.89 -2.61 1.17
C ASP A 99 7.11 -2.42 -0.15
N ILE A 100 6.19 -1.47 -0.13
CA ILE A 100 5.44 -1.05 -1.30
C ILE A 100 5.53 0.47 -1.39
N ALA A 101 6.01 0.96 -2.54
CA ALA A 101 6.13 2.39 -2.82
C ALA A 101 4.77 3.12 -2.72
N PRO A 102 4.75 4.38 -2.24
CA PRO A 102 3.53 5.16 -2.04
C PRO A 102 2.71 5.34 -3.32
N GLU A 103 3.35 5.54 -4.47
CA GLU A 103 2.68 5.73 -5.76
C GLU A 103 1.92 4.47 -6.19
N CYS A 104 2.53 3.30 -5.97
CA CYS A 104 1.90 2.01 -6.23
C CYS A 104 0.66 1.84 -5.36
N ILE A 105 0.81 1.98 -4.04
CA ILE A 105 -0.32 1.78 -3.13
C ILE A 105 -1.43 2.81 -3.32
N ARG A 106 -1.07 4.07 -3.65
CA ARG A 106 -2.02 5.12 -4.02
C ARG A 106 -2.89 4.71 -5.20
N TYR A 107 -2.27 4.24 -6.29
CA TYR A 107 -3.01 3.80 -7.47
C TYR A 107 -4.04 2.72 -7.12
N PHE A 108 -3.70 1.77 -6.25
CA PHE A 108 -4.65 0.74 -5.82
C PHE A 108 -5.79 1.29 -4.97
N CYS A 109 -5.49 2.24 -4.09
CA CYS A 109 -6.50 2.93 -3.30
C CYS A 109 -7.50 3.67 -4.18
N GLU A 110 -7.04 4.34 -5.24
CA GLU A 110 -7.90 5.10 -6.16
C GLU A 110 -8.79 4.20 -7.02
N ASN A 111 -8.32 3.01 -7.42
CA ASN A 111 -9.03 2.13 -8.33
C ASN A 111 -9.89 1.06 -7.63
N TYR A 112 -9.47 0.62 -6.45
CA TYR A 112 -10.08 -0.51 -5.74
C TYR A 112 -10.38 -0.24 -4.27
N GLY A 113 -9.78 0.80 -3.70
CA GLY A 113 -9.97 1.17 -2.31
C GLY A 113 -11.29 1.88 -2.07
N LYS A 114 -11.80 1.74 -0.85
CA LYS A 114 -12.89 2.55 -0.34
C LYS A 114 -12.32 3.86 0.18
N LYS A 115 -12.70 4.97 -0.46
CA LYS A 115 -12.32 6.32 -0.04
C LYS A 115 -13.07 6.70 1.23
N ILE A 116 -12.35 6.95 2.32
CA ILE A 116 -12.90 7.40 3.61
C ILE A 116 -12.86 8.92 3.69
N LYS A 117 -11.74 9.52 3.27
CA LYS A 117 -11.56 10.97 3.18
C LYS A 117 -10.78 11.31 1.91
N GLY A 118 -11.29 12.27 1.14
CA GLY A 118 -10.54 12.86 0.03
C GLY A 118 -9.79 14.11 0.41
N PRO A 119 -8.83 14.54 -0.41
CA PRO A 119 -8.22 15.85 -0.24
C PRO A 119 -9.33 16.91 -0.29
N GLN A 120 -9.34 17.83 0.68
CA GLN A 120 -10.16 19.03 0.57
C GLN A 120 -9.73 19.79 -0.68
N LYS A 121 -10.61 19.82 -1.69
CA LYS A 121 -10.49 20.82 -2.75
C LYS A 121 -10.89 22.15 -2.10
N ASN A 122 -9.93 23.00 -1.81
CA ASN A 122 -10.26 24.40 -1.60
C ASN A 122 -10.97 24.86 -2.88
N ALA A 123 -12.24 25.23 -2.75
CA ALA A 123 -12.93 25.96 -3.80
C ALA A 123 -12.12 27.24 -4.02
N ALA A 124 -11.57 27.36 -5.23
CA ALA A 124 -10.88 28.56 -5.69
C ALA A 124 -11.82 29.77 -5.65
#